data_AF-A0A836TN85-F1
#
_entry.id   AF-A0A836TN85-F1
#
_cell.length_a   1.000
_cell.length_b   1.000
_cell.length_c   1.000
_cell.angle_alpha   90.00
_cell.angle_beta   90.00
_cell.angle_gamma   90.00
#
_symmetry.space_group_name_H-M   'P 1'
#
loop_
_entity.id
_entity.type
_entity.pdbx_description
1 polymer ?
#
loop_
_entity_poly.entity_id
_entity_poly.type
_entity_poly.pdbx_seq_one_letter_code
_entity_poly.pdbx_strand_id
1 'polypeptide(L)'
;MDQFEKEAPPEPLIITSALPFTDIPVPSGFNRDLTKSFVYDTGNDTMRVGHLFFNGNTGLKPTVEFYRNEMTNKGWTLVNFMASTDTFLNYSKEGWICTIIIRSRSFNRSAIEVQIGPVQMQSK
;
A
#
# COMPACT_ATOMS: atom_id res chain seq x y z
N MET A 1 25.95 -38.42 -17.46
CA MET A 1 24.56 -38.51 -16.96
C MET A 1 24.51 -37.47 -15.87
N ASP A 2 24.30 -36.23 -16.31
CA ASP A 2 24.62 -35.04 -15.56
C ASP A 2 23.35 -34.42 -15.02
N GLN A 3 23.38 -34.18 -13.71
CA GLN A 3 22.84 -33.00 -13.04
C GLN A 3 21.31 -32.82 -13.14
N PHE A 4 20.60 -33.50 -12.23
CA PHE A 4 19.41 -32.88 -11.63
C PHE A 4 19.89 -31.78 -10.66
N GLU A 5 20.21 -30.59 -11.18
CA GLU A 5 20.08 -29.39 -10.37
C GLU A 5 18.59 -29.23 -10.06
N LYS A 6 18.19 -29.63 -8.85
CA LYS A 6 16.95 -29.13 -8.27
C LYS A 6 17.13 -27.63 -8.11
N GLU A 7 16.55 -26.85 -9.01
CA GLU A 7 16.26 -25.44 -8.75
C GLU A 7 15.60 -25.35 -7.38
N ALA A 8 16.25 -24.64 -6.45
CA ALA A 8 15.62 -24.26 -5.19
C ALA A 8 14.34 -23.48 -5.52
N PRO A 9 13.26 -23.61 -4.72
CA PRO A 9 12.08 -22.78 -4.90
C PRO A 9 12.50 -21.32 -4.99
N PRO A 10 11.94 -20.52 -5.92
CA PRO A 10 12.30 -19.12 -6.04
C PRO A 10 12.16 -18.47 -4.65
N GLU A 11 13.21 -17.78 -4.23
CA GLU A 11 13.25 -17.07 -2.95
C GLU A 11 11.95 -16.25 -2.76
N PRO A 12 11.36 -16.22 -1.56
CA PRO A 12 10.07 -15.56 -1.35
C PRO A 12 10.16 -14.11 -1.82
N LEU A 13 9.32 -13.79 -2.82
CA LEU A 13 9.15 -12.47 -3.40
C LEU A 13 9.08 -11.42 -2.29
N ILE A 14 9.92 -10.40 -2.42
CA ILE A 14 10.13 -9.33 -1.44
C ILE A 14 8.77 -8.82 -0.89
N ILE A 15 8.56 -9.01 0.42
CA ILE A 15 7.35 -8.63 1.16
C ILE A 15 7.37 -7.11 1.48
N THR A 16 7.61 -6.30 0.45
CA THR A 16 7.51 -4.83 0.47
C THR A 16 6.40 -4.33 -0.44
N SER A 17 5.67 -5.22 -1.11
CA SER A 17 4.62 -4.84 -2.07
C SER A 17 3.26 -4.60 -1.40
N ALA A 18 2.47 -3.69 -2.00
CA ALA A 18 1.06 -3.51 -1.69
C ALA A 18 0.16 -4.58 -2.36
N LEU A 19 0.72 -5.73 -2.76
CA LEU A 19 -0.03 -6.77 -3.46
C LEU A 19 -1.29 -7.19 -2.68
N PRO A 20 -2.43 -7.37 -3.37
CA PRO A 20 -2.58 -7.40 -4.84
C PRO A 20 -2.74 -6.02 -5.52
N PHE A 21 -2.68 -4.92 -4.78
CA PHE A 21 -2.88 -3.56 -5.32
C PHE A 21 -1.60 -3.03 -5.96
N THR A 22 -1.36 -3.42 -7.22
CA THR A 22 -0.10 -3.14 -7.95
C THR A 22 0.12 -1.67 -8.30
N ASP A 23 -0.94 -0.87 -8.27
CA ASP A 23 -0.90 0.57 -8.54
C ASP A 23 -0.83 1.42 -7.27
N ILE A 24 -0.69 0.79 -6.09
CA ILE A 24 -0.38 1.46 -4.83
C ILE A 24 1.13 1.37 -4.59
N PRO A 25 1.87 2.50 -4.69
CA PRO A 25 3.30 2.53 -4.50
C PRO A 25 3.65 2.35 -3.01
N VAL A 26 4.77 1.67 -2.75
CA VAL A 26 5.36 1.55 -1.41
C VAL A 26 6.74 2.20 -1.45
N PRO A 27 7.04 3.17 -0.56
CA PRO A 27 8.35 3.80 -0.57
C PRO A 27 9.46 2.81 -0.21
N SER A 28 10.65 3.04 -0.77
CA SER A 28 11.82 2.24 -0.44
C SER A 28 12.10 2.24 1.06
N GLY A 29 12.48 1.08 1.61
CA GLY A 29 12.77 0.91 3.04
C GLY A 29 11.52 0.76 3.93
N PHE A 30 10.33 0.61 3.36
CA PHE A 30 9.13 0.18 4.08
C PHE A 30 8.87 -1.31 3.88
N ASN A 31 8.53 -2.00 4.96
CA ASN A 31 8.14 -3.41 4.94
C ASN A 31 6.70 -3.56 5.43
N ARG A 32 5.94 -4.47 4.81
CA ARG A 32 4.55 -4.74 5.19
C ARG A 32 4.50 -5.55 6.50
N ASP A 33 3.68 -5.10 7.44
CA ASP A 33 3.36 -5.84 8.66
C ASP A 33 2.23 -6.84 8.34
N LEU A 34 2.60 -8.08 8.03
CA LEU A 34 1.65 -9.14 7.68
C LEU A 34 0.71 -9.53 8.83
N THR A 35 1.07 -9.24 10.08
CA THR A 35 0.24 -9.56 11.23
C THR A 35 -0.91 -8.58 11.41
N LYS A 36 -0.71 -7.32 10.96
CA LYS A 36 -1.73 -6.27 11.01
C LYS A 36 -2.47 -6.08 9.68
N SER A 37 -1.85 -6.49 8.58
CA SER A 37 -2.40 -6.28 7.24
C SER A 37 -3.35 -7.40 6.84
N PHE A 38 -4.48 -7.06 6.23
CA PHE A 38 -5.34 -8.03 5.58
C PHE A 38 -5.74 -7.59 4.17
N VAL A 39 -6.06 -8.59 3.35
CA VAL A 39 -6.68 -8.42 2.04
C VAL A 39 -7.86 -9.37 2.01
N TYR A 40 -9.01 -8.84 1.64
CA TYR A 40 -10.20 -9.62 1.34
C TYR A 40 -10.43 -9.59 -0.16
N ASP A 41 -10.52 -10.76 -0.78
CA ASP A 41 -10.74 -10.95 -2.21
C ASP A 41 -11.92 -11.92 -2.36
N THR A 42 -12.98 -11.49 -3.04
CA THR A 42 -14.15 -12.35 -3.31
C THR A 42 -13.99 -13.24 -4.54
N GLY A 43 -12.81 -13.25 -5.17
CA GLY A 43 -12.51 -14.06 -6.36
C GLY A 43 -12.98 -13.44 -7.68
N ASN A 44 -13.50 -12.21 -7.65
CA ASN A 44 -13.82 -11.39 -8.81
C ASN A 44 -12.98 -10.10 -8.75
N ASP A 45 -12.41 -9.67 -9.87
CA ASP A 45 -11.50 -8.51 -9.92
C ASP A 45 -12.16 -7.17 -9.52
N THR A 46 -13.48 -7.15 -9.34
CA THR A 46 -14.27 -5.97 -8.97
C THR A 46 -14.47 -5.80 -7.46
N MET A 47 -14.13 -6.78 -6.63
CA MET A 47 -14.32 -6.71 -5.17
C MET A 47 -13.08 -7.23 -4.43
N ARG A 48 -12.07 -6.36 -4.33
CA ARG A 48 -10.97 -6.51 -3.38
C ARG A 48 -10.99 -5.37 -2.37
N VAL A 49 -10.71 -5.68 -1.11
CA VAL A 49 -10.56 -4.70 -0.03
C VAL A 49 -9.24 -4.95 0.67
N GLY A 50 -8.50 -3.88 0.93
CA GLY A 50 -7.19 -3.94 1.57
C GLY A 50 -7.11 -3.02 2.76
N HIS A 51 -6.55 -3.54 3.86
CA HIS A 51 -6.10 -2.73 4.98
C HIS A 51 -4.66 -3.14 5.27
N LEU A 52 -3.71 -2.33 4.82
CA LEU A 52 -2.30 -2.66 4.82
C LEU A 52 -1.54 -1.74 5.76
N PHE A 53 -0.61 -2.30 6.51
CA PHE A 53 0.26 -1.56 7.42
C PHE A 53 1.71 -1.75 7.01
N PHE A 54 2.48 -0.68 7.00
CA PHE A 54 3.91 -0.69 6.69
C PHE A 54 4.70 0.10 7.72
N ASN A 55 5.91 -0.37 8.02
CA ASN A 55 6.87 0.35 8.87
C ASN A 55 8.14 0.61 8.06
N GLY A 56 8.68 1.82 8.17
CA GLY A 56 9.88 2.20 7.43
C GLY A 56 10.78 3.18 8.16
N ASN A 57 11.89 3.49 7.50
CA ASN A 57 12.96 4.31 8.05
C ASN A 57 12.99 5.75 7.47
N THR A 58 11.91 6.13 6.79
CA THR A 58 11.75 7.46 6.17
C THR A 58 10.76 8.29 6.96
N GLY A 59 11.05 9.58 7.14
CA GLY A 59 10.25 10.49 7.97
C GLY A 59 8.95 10.93 7.30
N LEU A 60 8.08 11.56 8.09
CA LEU A 60 6.73 11.97 7.64
C LEU A 60 6.75 12.77 6.33
N LYS A 61 7.50 13.87 6.28
CA LYS A 61 7.52 14.78 5.12
C LYS A 61 7.90 14.09 3.80
N PRO A 62 9.07 13.42 3.68
CA PRO A 62 9.43 12.72 2.46
C PRO A 62 8.45 11.58 2.11
N THR A 63 7.86 10.89 3.10
CA THR A 63 6.82 9.87 2.83
C THR A 63 5.54 10.50 2.25
N VAL A 64 5.12 11.67 2.75
CA VAL A 64 3.97 12.40 2.19
C VAL A 64 4.24 12.86 0.76
N GLU A 65 5.42 13.42 0.50
CA GLU A 65 5.83 13.86 -0.84
C GLU A 65 5.89 12.70 -1.83
N PHE A 66 6.41 11.54 -1.40
CA PHE A 66 6.39 10.31 -2.19
C PHE A 66 4.97 9.94 -2.64
N TYR A 67 4.00 9.88 -1.73
CA TYR A 67 2.64 9.49 -2.09
C TYR A 67 1.95 10.52 -2.99
N ARG A 68 2.18 11.82 -2.78
CA ARG A 68 1.63 12.86 -3.68
C ARG A 68 2.12 12.69 -5.11
N ASN A 69 3.40 12.38 -5.30
CA ASN A 69 3.98 12.23 -6.63
C ASN A 69 3.59 10.87 -7.25
N GLU A 70 3.85 9.78 -6.54
CA GLU A 70 3.72 8.44 -7.11
C GLU A 70 2.26 8.02 -7.33
N MET A 71 1.34 8.39 -6.43
CA MET A 71 -0.09 8.12 -6.65
C MET A 71 -0.60 8.85 -7.90
N THR A 72 -0.24 10.13 -8.06
CA THR A 72 -0.60 10.91 -9.25
C THR A 72 0.01 10.33 -10.53
N ASN A 73 1.29 9.91 -10.48
CA ASN A 73 1.94 9.22 -11.59
C ASN A 73 1.25 7.89 -11.96
N LYS A 74 0.59 7.23 -11.00
CA LYS A 74 -0.21 6.01 -11.18
C LYS A 74 -1.68 6.27 -11.54
N GLY A 75 -2.06 7.52 -11.81
CA GLY A 75 -3.40 7.91 -12.25
C GLY A 75 -4.42 8.12 -11.12
N TRP A 76 -3.98 8.16 -9.86
CA TRP A 76 -4.86 8.48 -8.75
C TRP A 76 -5.07 9.99 -8.62
N THR A 77 -6.30 10.41 -8.38
CA THR A 77 -6.65 11.81 -8.12
C THR A 77 -6.70 12.05 -6.62
N LEU A 78 -5.92 13.00 -6.11
CA LEU A 78 -6.01 13.43 -4.72
C LEU A 78 -7.34 14.18 -4.52
N VAL A 79 -8.28 13.58 -3.79
CA VAL A 79 -9.61 14.15 -3.50
C VAL A 79 -9.52 15.16 -2.38
N ASN A 80 -8.81 14.81 -1.29
CA ASN A 80 -8.55 15.72 -0.19
C ASN A 80 -7.31 15.30 0.61
N PHE A 81 -6.82 16.20 1.45
CA PHE A 81 -5.80 15.89 2.44
C PHE A 81 -6.07 16.57 3.77
N MET A 82 -5.61 15.95 4.86
CA MET A 82 -5.64 16.52 6.20
C MET A 82 -4.29 16.26 6.87
N ALA A 83 -3.67 17.30 7.42
CA ALA A 83 -2.44 17.18 8.18
C ALA A 83 -2.68 17.63 9.63
N SER A 84 -2.69 16.69 10.55
CA SER A 84 -2.77 16.93 12.00
C SER A 84 -1.68 16.13 12.71
N THR A 85 -2.01 15.37 13.75
CA THR A 85 -1.11 14.38 14.37
C THR A 85 -0.69 13.31 13.36
N ASP A 86 -1.64 12.90 12.51
CA ASP A 86 -1.42 12.02 11.38
C ASP A 86 -1.70 12.79 10.08
N THR A 87 -1.07 12.36 8.98
CA THR A 87 -1.39 12.90 7.65
C THR A 87 -2.25 11.92 6.88
N PHE A 88 -3.43 12.37 6.44
CA PHE A 88 -4.37 11.64 5.63
C PHE A 88 -4.34 12.18 4.20
N LEU A 89 -4.17 11.29 3.23
CA LEU A 89 -4.26 11.57 1.80
C LEU A 89 -5.34 10.66 1.22
N ASN A 90 -6.44 11.25 0.75
CA ASN A 90 -7.57 10.51 0.20
C ASN A 90 -7.57 10.62 -1.31
N TYR A 91 -7.57 9.47 -1.99
CA TYR A 91 -7.48 9.35 -3.44
C TYR A 91 -8.67 8.60 -4.02
N SER A 92 -8.96 8.89 -5.28
CA SER A 92 -9.91 8.12 -6.10
C SER A 92 -9.33 7.78 -7.46
N LYS A 93 -9.76 6.63 -8.00
CA LYS A 93 -9.42 6.15 -9.34
C LYS A 93 -10.45 5.11 -9.80
N GLU A 94 -11.13 5.34 -10.92
CA GLU A 94 -11.97 4.33 -11.60
C GLU A 94 -12.95 3.55 -10.68
N GLY A 95 -13.65 4.24 -9.77
CA GLY A 95 -14.60 3.60 -8.85
C GLY A 95 -13.95 2.99 -7.59
N TRP A 96 -12.65 3.19 -7.40
CA TRP A 96 -11.89 2.87 -6.19
C TRP A 96 -11.58 4.11 -5.37
N ILE A 97 -11.48 3.88 -4.06
CA ILE A 97 -10.96 4.84 -3.10
C ILE A 97 -9.73 4.25 -2.41
N CYS A 98 -8.76 5.11 -2.16
CA CYS A 98 -7.58 4.77 -1.38
C CYS A 98 -7.27 5.87 -0.39
N THR A 99 -7.20 5.53 0.89
CA THR A 99 -6.77 6.42 1.97
C THR A 99 -5.38 5.99 2.42
N ILE A 100 -4.42 6.90 2.28
CA ILE A 100 -3.07 6.75 2.82
C ILE A 100 -3.00 7.55 4.12
N ILE A 101 -2.67 6.88 5.21
CA ILE A 101 -2.49 7.49 6.54
C ILE A 101 -1.02 7.34 6.92
N ILE A 102 -0.35 8.45 7.15
CA ILE A 102 1.08 8.47 7.46
C ILE A 102 1.23 9.04 8.86
N ARG A 103 1.84 8.24 9.74
CA ARG A 103 2.04 8.59 11.14
C ARG A 103 3.52 8.80 11.41
N SER A 104 3.87 9.93 12.01
CA SER A 104 5.22 10.07 12.55
C SER A 104 5.41 9.04 13.66
N ARG A 105 6.53 8.33 13.62
CA ARG A 105 7.01 7.54 14.75
C ARG A 105 8.09 8.37 15.45
N SER A 106 9.15 7.73 15.90
CA SER A 106 10.35 8.36 16.46
C SER A 106 11.33 8.79 15.37
N PHE A 107 12.23 9.74 15.66
CA PHE A 107 13.43 10.10 14.88
C PHE A 107 13.43 9.73 13.39
N ASN A 108 12.88 10.60 12.52
CA ASN A 108 12.89 10.43 11.07
C ASN A 108 12.28 9.12 10.54
N ARG A 109 11.39 8.48 11.29
CA ARG A 109 10.65 7.27 10.85
C ARG A 109 9.16 7.57 10.78
N SER A 110 8.48 6.83 9.90
CA SER A 110 7.03 6.88 9.77
C SER A 110 6.47 5.47 9.61
N ALA A 111 5.19 5.34 9.98
CA ALA A 111 4.39 4.18 9.64
C ALA A 111 3.34 4.61 8.61
N ILE A 112 3.03 3.71 7.69
CA ILE A 112 2.01 3.90 6.67
C ILE A 112 0.88 2.92 6.94
N GLU A 113 -0.34 3.41 6.84
CA GLU A 113 -1.54 2.62 6.74
C GLU A 113 -2.21 2.94 5.41
N VAL A 114 -2.59 1.90 4.68
CA VAL A 114 -3.30 1.99 3.41
C VAL A 114 -4.65 1.32 3.59
N GLN A 115 -5.71 2.06 3.32
CA GLN A 115 -7.06 1.53 3.22
C GLN A 115 -7.51 1.67 1.76
N ILE A 116 -7.93 0.58 1.13
CA ILE A 116 -8.31 0.57 -0.29
C ILE A 116 -9.52 -0.33 -0.52
N GLY A 117 -10.43 0.12 -1.38
CA GLY A 117 -11.59 -0.66 -1.79
C GLY A 117 -12.47 0.09 -2.81
N PRO A 118 -13.53 -0.55 -3.29
CA PRO A 118 -14.49 0.09 -4.20
C PRO A 118 -15.35 1.14 -3.46
N VAL A 119 -15.76 2.20 -4.17
CA VAL A 119 -16.68 3.24 -3.67
C VAL A 119 -18.04 2.65 -3.26
N GLN A 120 -18.47 1.59 -3.94
CA GLN A 120 -19.67 0.83 -3.59
C GLN A 120 -19.28 -0.64 -3.46
N MET A 121 -19.45 -1.20 -2.27
CA MET A 121 -19.52 -2.65 -2.13
C MET A 121 -20.87 -3.08 -2.67
N GLN A 122 -20.90 -3.80 -3.80
CA GLN A 122 -22.15 -4.38 -4.27
C GLN A 122 -22.56 -5.48 -3.28
N SER A 123 -23.51 -5.18 -2.39
CA SER A 123 -24.27 -6.20 -1.68
C SER A 123 -25.20 -6.85 -2.70
N LYS A 124 -24.95 -8.12 -3.03
CA LYS A 124 -25.97 -8.96 -3.68
C LYS A 124 -27.10 -9.25 -2.71
#